data_AF-A0A2S8RVY5-F1
#
_entry.id   AF-A0A2S8RVY5-F1
#
_cell.length_a   1.000
_cell.length_b   1.000
_cell.length_c   1.000
_cell.angle_alpha   90.00
_cell.angle_beta   90.00
_cell.angle_gamma   90.00
#
_symmetry.space_group_name_H-M   'P 1'
#
loop_
_entity.id
_entity.type
_entity.pdbx_description
1 polymer ?
#
loop_
_entity_poly.entity_id
_entity_poly.type
_entity_poly.pdbx_seq_one_letter_code
_entity_poly.pdbx_strand_id
1 'polypeptide(L)'
;MTNKAMGLSPACLKTLAKVEANPNKSNQHELHGIRELKAILGMNEAHHRGIFSIRGEPTTATVDLTWYDARLEHPTRTEHRLYFETNPVMSRAQAGDNLLIGFDGQRQLHCVLIPKSAPDHAANNGSWEPA
;
A
#
# COMPACT_ATOMS: atom_id res chain seq x y z
N MET A 1 -0.81 -17.47 12.57
CA MET A 1 -0.10 -16.31 11.97
C MET A 1 0.62 -16.78 10.73
N THR A 2 0.24 -16.28 9.55
CA THR A 2 0.79 -16.72 8.26
C THR A 2 2.08 -15.97 7.96
N ASN A 3 3.20 -16.48 8.47
CA ASN A 3 4.56 -15.99 8.15
C ASN A 3 5.08 -16.47 6.79
N LYS A 4 4.20 -16.94 5.89
CA LYS A 4 4.58 -17.46 4.58
C LYS A 4 5.14 -16.33 3.71
N ALA A 5 6.20 -16.62 2.95
CA ALA A 5 6.69 -15.72 1.92
C ALA A 5 5.59 -15.48 0.88
N MET A 6 5.47 -14.24 0.42
CA MET A 6 4.54 -13.83 -0.63
C MET A 6 5.34 -13.38 -1.84
N GLY A 7 5.15 -14.04 -2.98
CA GLY A 7 5.77 -13.62 -4.24
C GLY A 7 4.88 -12.60 -4.93
N LEU A 8 5.37 -11.37 -5.09
CA LEU A 8 4.70 -10.31 -5.83
C LEU A 8 5.61 -9.80 -6.95
N SER A 9 5.09 -9.69 -8.17
CA SER A 9 5.78 -9.13 -9.33
C SER A 9 4.79 -8.67 -10.42
N PRO A 10 4.88 -7.42 -10.92
CA PRO A 10 5.72 -6.35 -10.39
C PRO A 10 5.22 -5.88 -9.01
N ALA A 11 6.12 -5.32 -8.19
CA ALA A 11 5.80 -4.85 -6.85
C ALA A 11 6.63 -3.63 -6.46
N CYS A 12 6.10 -2.80 -5.56
CA CYS A 12 6.80 -1.68 -4.97
C CYS A 12 6.48 -1.56 -3.48
N LEU A 13 7.44 -1.04 -2.72
CA LEU A 13 7.24 -0.67 -1.31
C LEU A 13 7.06 0.83 -1.21
N LYS A 14 5.98 1.28 -0.57
CA LYS A 14 5.68 2.69 -0.37
C LYS A 14 5.54 2.98 1.12
N THR A 15 6.33 3.93 1.63
CA THR A 15 6.12 4.47 2.97
C THR A 15 4.94 5.45 2.94
N LEU A 16 3.99 5.26 3.85
CA LEU A 16 2.76 6.05 3.90
C LEU A 16 3.03 7.44 4.46
N ALA A 17 2.61 8.47 3.72
CA ALA A 17 2.62 9.84 4.20
C ALA A 17 1.48 10.09 5.18
N LYS A 18 1.57 11.16 5.98
CA LYS A 18 0.52 11.57 6.94
C LYS A 18 -0.85 11.75 6.30
N VAL A 19 -0.91 12.16 5.04
CA VAL A 19 -2.16 12.37 4.30
C VAL A 19 -2.78 11.07 3.79
N GLU A 20 -2.02 9.97 3.76
CA GLU A 20 -2.44 8.64 3.28
C GLU A 20 -2.79 7.67 4.43
N ALA A 21 -2.49 8.03 5.69
CA ALA A 21 -2.59 7.14 6.85
C ALA A 21 -3.10 7.78 8.16
N ASN A 22 -3.80 8.91 8.11
CA ASN A 22 -4.47 9.50 9.27
C ASN A 22 -5.98 9.17 9.28
N PRO A 23 -6.44 8.19 10.08
CA PRO A 23 -7.82 7.72 10.08
C PRO A 23 -8.87 8.79 10.46
N ASN A 24 -8.45 9.93 11.02
CA ASN A 24 -9.33 11.00 11.49
C ASN A 24 -9.58 12.12 10.46
N LYS A 25 -9.25 11.91 9.17
CA LYS A 25 -9.53 12.88 8.10
C LYS A 25 -10.38 12.27 6.98
N SER A 26 -11.43 12.96 6.55
CA SER A 26 -12.45 12.43 5.60
C SER A 26 -12.00 12.20 4.15
N ASN A 27 -10.71 12.28 3.82
CA ASN A 27 -10.18 12.12 2.44
C ASN A 27 -9.14 10.99 2.31
N GLN A 28 -9.18 10.01 3.20
CA GLN A 28 -8.11 9.01 3.44
C GLN A 28 -8.29 7.71 2.66
N HIS A 29 -8.86 7.79 1.47
CA HIS A 29 -9.16 6.62 0.63
C HIS A 29 -8.25 6.56 -0.58
N GLU A 30 -7.13 7.30 -0.58
CA GLU A 30 -6.29 7.45 -1.77
C GLU A 30 -4.81 7.36 -1.44
N LEU A 31 -4.09 6.62 -2.27
CA LEU A 31 -2.63 6.64 -2.31
C LEU A 31 -2.17 7.50 -3.48
N HIS A 32 -1.13 8.30 -3.26
CA HIS A 32 -0.51 9.05 -4.34
C HIS A 32 0.16 8.10 -5.33
N GLY A 33 -0.16 8.29 -6.61
CA GLY A 33 0.42 7.57 -7.74
C GLY A 33 1.85 8.01 -8.01
N ILE A 34 2.79 7.44 -7.26
CA ILE A 34 4.23 7.59 -7.48
C ILE A 34 4.68 6.83 -8.75
N ARG A 35 5.89 7.12 -9.21
CA ARG A 35 6.47 6.54 -10.44
C ARG A 35 6.36 5.01 -10.45
N GLU A 36 6.61 4.37 -9.32
CA GLU A 36 6.61 2.92 -9.17
C GLU A 36 5.19 2.33 -9.29
N LEU A 37 4.17 3.03 -8.74
CA LEU A 37 2.77 2.62 -8.92
C LEU A 37 2.31 2.78 -10.37
N LYS A 38 2.73 3.84 -11.05
CA LYS A 38 2.49 4.02 -12.50
C LYS A 38 3.12 2.91 -13.33
N ALA A 39 4.31 2.44 -12.93
CA ALA A 39 4.98 1.32 -13.60
C ALA A 39 4.23 -0.02 -13.41
N ILE A 40 3.55 -0.19 -12.27
CA ILE A 40 2.78 -1.41 -11.94
C ILE A 40 1.38 -1.39 -12.57
N LEU A 41 0.66 -0.29 -12.43
CA LEU A 41 -0.76 -0.16 -12.80
C LEU A 41 -0.96 0.47 -14.19
N GLY A 42 0.09 1.04 -14.77
CA GLY A 42 0.03 1.78 -16.02
C GLY A 42 -0.44 3.22 -15.84
N MET A 43 -0.70 3.89 -16.96
CA MET A 43 -1.10 5.31 -17.00
C MET A 43 -2.60 5.51 -17.24
N ASN A 44 -3.27 4.48 -17.75
CA ASN A 44 -4.71 4.51 -18.05
C ASN A 44 -5.52 4.28 -16.78
N GLU A 45 -6.75 4.77 -16.77
CA GLU A 45 -7.71 4.44 -15.72
C GLU A 45 -7.95 2.93 -15.67
N ALA A 46 -8.05 2.38 -14.45
CA ALA A 46 -8.27 0.96 -14.24
C ALA A 46 -9.04 0.70 -12.93
N HIS A 47 -9.88 -0.32 -12.98
CA HIS A 47 -10.54 -0.87 -11.79
C HIS A 47 -9.90 -2.21 -11.43
N HIS A 48 -9.61 -2.39 -10.15
CA HIS A 48 -9.08 -3.63 -9.61
C HIS A 48 -9.89 -4.06 -8.41
N ARG A 49 -10.00 -5.37 -8.20
CA ARG A 49 -10.33 -5.90 -6.89
C ARG A 49 -9.02 -6.17 -6.17
N GLY A 50 -8.78 -5.57 -5.01
CA GLY A 50 -7.53 -5.65 -4.28
C GLY A 50 -7.67 -6.38 -2.95
N ILE A 51 -6.62 -7.09 -2.54
CA ILE A 51 -6.54 -7.73 -1.22
C ILE A 51 -5.63 -6.88 -0.33
N PHE A 52 -6.20 -6.33 0.74
CA PHE A 52 -5.44 -5.68 1.80
C PHE A 52 -5.17 -6.67 2.93
N SER A 53 -3.97 -6.67 3.49
CA SER A 53 -3.63 -7.48 4.67
C SER A 53 -2.61 -6.79 5.55
N ILE A 54 -2.54 -7.19 6.83
CA ILE A 54 -1.49 -6.74 7.77
C ILE A 54 -0.49 -7.87 7.97
N ARG A 55 0.80 -7.59 7.74
CA ARG A 55 1.85 -8.60 7.90
C ARG A 55 1.96 -9.02 9.37
N GLY A 56 1.94 -10.34 9.60
CA GLY A 56 2.01 -10.93 10.95
C GLY A 56 0.63 -11.13 11.62
N GLU A 57 -0.45 -10.65 11.00
CA GLU A 57 -1.78 -10.63 11.60
C GLU A 57 -2.83 -11.33 10.72
N PRO A 58 -3.96 -11.80 11.29
CA PRO A 58 -5.02 -12.44 10.51
C PRO A 58 -5.92 -11.45 9.76
N THR A 59 -5.77 -10.14 9.98
CA THR A 59 -6.62 -9.12 9.36
C THR A 59 -6.37 -9.05 7.86
N THR A 60 -7.43 -9.29 7.08
CA THR A 60 -7.46 -9.18 5.63
C THR A 60 -8.78 -8.54 5.18
N ALA A 61 -8.78 -7.86 4.04
CA ALA A 61 -9.97 -7.31 3.41
C ALA A 61 -9.84 -7.39 1.90
N THR A 62 -10.94 -7.64 1.20
CA THR A 62 -10.99 -7.55 -0.26
C THR A 62 -11.92 -6.40 -0.62
N VAL A 63 -11.40 -5.41 -1.34
CA VAL A 63 -12.11 -4.17 -1.67
C VAL A 63 -11.91 -3.79 -3.11
N ASP A 64 -12.80 -2.92 -3.61
CA ASP A 64 -12.64 -2.33 -4.92
C ASP A 64 -11.63 -1.17 -4.88
N LEU A 65 -10.88 -1.06 -5.98
CA LEU A 65 -9.81 -0.10 -6.19
C LEU A 65 -10.02 0.60 -7.52
N THR A 66 -9.80 1.91 -7.54
CA THR A 66 -9.84 2.71 -8.77
C THR A 66 -8.53 3.47 -8.93
N TRP A 67 -7.81 3.17 -9.99
CA TRP A 67 -6.61 3.90 -10.41
C TRP A 67 -7.01 4.92 -11.47
N TYR A 68 -6.75 6.20 -11.21
CA TYR A 68 -7.21 7.28 -12.10
C TYR A 68 -6.29 8.50 -12.03
N ASP A 69 -6.37 9.39 -13.01
CA ASP A 69 -5.73 10.70 -12.97
C ASP A 69 -6.68 11.73 -12.32
N ALA A 70 -6.37 12.16 -11.09
CA ALA A 70 -7.17 13.16 -10.37
C ALA A 70 -7.11 14.56 -10.99
N ARG A 71 -6.31 14.74 -12.03
CA ARG A 71 -6.18 15.98 -12.81
C ARG A 71 -6.50 15.74 -14.28
N LEU A 72 -7.34 14.75 -14.61
CA LEU A 72 -7.68 14.40 -16.00
C LEU A 72 -8.11 15.62 -16.85
N GLU A 73 -8.85 16.56 -16.26
CA GLU A 73 -9.30 17.79 -16.94
C GLU A 73 -8.25 18.91 -16.99
N HIS A 74 -7.11 18.75 -16.31
CA HIS A 74 -6.06 19.76 -16.28
C HIS A 74 -5.16 19.65 -17.53
N PRO A 75 -4.91 20.74 -18.27
CA PRO A 75 -4.33 20.68 -19.61
C PRO A 75 -2.90 20.12 -19.69
N THR A 76 -2.14 20.16 -18.61
CA THR A 76 -0.71 19.79 -18.60
C THR A 76 -0.22 19.04 -17.36
N ARG A 77 -1.08 18.85 -16.35
CA ARG A 77 -0.66 18.24 -15.08
C ARG A 77 -1.42 16.95 -14.88
N THR A 78 -0.68 15.88 -14.66
CA THR A 78 -1.24 14.57 -14.30
C THR A 78 -0.96 14.29 -12.83
N GLU A 79 -1.96 13.83 -12.09
CA GLU A 79 -1.83 13.42 -10.70
C GLU A 79 -2.58 12.10 -10.49
N HIS A 80 -1.88 10.98 -10.74
CA HIS A 80 -2.47 9.67 -10.52
C HIS A 80 -2.74 9.42 -9.04
N ARG A 81 -3.88 8.78 -8.76
CA ARG A 81 -4.28 8.35 -7.41
C ARG A 81 -4.87 6.94 -7.48
N LEU A 82 -4.55 6.14 -6.47
CA LEU A 82 -5.19 4.84 -6.25
C LEU A 82 -6.22 5.01 -5.14
N TYR A 83 -7.49 5.10 -5.52
CA TYR A 83 -8.61 5.07 -4.60
C TYR A 83 -8.85 3.64 -4.09
N PHE A 84 -9.19 3.50 -2.83
CA PHE A 84 -9.58 2.26 -2.17
C PHE A 84 -10.77 2.48 -1.24
N GLU A 85 -11.68 1.52 -1.16
CA GLU A 85 -12.77 1.59 -0.20
C GLU A 85 -12.27 1.48 1.25
N THR A 86 -13.03 2.06 2.19
CA THR A 86 -12.74 1.93 3.63
C THR A 86 -12.57 0.46 4.01
N ASN A 87 -11.45 0.14 4.67
CA ASN A 87 -11.15 -1.23 5.03
C ASN A 87 -10.38 -1.31 6.37
N PRO A 88 -10.52 -2.43 7.12
CA PRO A 88 -9.94 -2.58 8.46
C PRO A 88 -8.41 -2.58 8.48
N VAL A 89 -7.75 -2.80 7.34
CA VAL A 89 -6.29 -2.75 7.22
C VAL A 89 -5.83 -1.30 7.22
N MET A 90 -6.39 -0.47 6.34
CA MET A 90 -6.04 0.95 6.26
C MET A 90 -6.53 1.76 7.46
N SER A 91 -7.58 1.32 8.17
CA SER A 91 -7.96 1.91 9.47
C SER A 91 -6.88 1.81 10.55
N ARG A 92 -5.91 0.89 10.38
CA ARG A 92 -4.79 0.69 11.31
C ARG A 92 -3.47 1.27 10.82
N ALA A 93 -3.42 1.70 9.56
CA ALA A 93 -2.24 2.30 8.99
C ALA A 93 -1.91 3.62 9.68
N GLN A 94 -0.62 3.87 9.87
CA GLN A 94 -0.09 5.11 10.41
C GLN A 94 0.96 5.72 9.49
N ALA A 95 1.17 7.03 9.62
CA ALA A 95 2.23 7.71 8.91
C ALA A 95 3.59 7.08 9.24
N GLY A 96 4.36 6.71 8.20
CA GLY A 96 5.64 6.02 8.35
C GLY A 96 5.56 4.49 8.33
N ASP A 97 4.37 3.89 8.31
CA ASP A 97 4.22 2.47 7.97
C ASP A 97 4.56 2.25 6.50
N ASN A 98 4.94 1.01 6.17
CA ASN A 98 5.19 0.62 4.79
C ASN A 98 4.01 -0.16 4.23
N LEU A 99 3.66 0.11 2.98
CA LEU A 99 2.66 -0.61 2.22
C LEU A 99 3.33 -1.23 1.00
N LEU A 100 3.40 -2.56 0.98
CA LEU A 100 3.87 -3.33 -0.18
C LEU A 100 2.70 -3.53 -1.14
N ILE A 101 2.86 -3.08 -2.38
CA ILE A 101 1.81 -3.14 -3.40
C ILE A 101 2.34 -3.90 -4.59
N GLY A 102 1.61 -4.91 -5.06
CA GLY A 102 2.02 -5.69 -6.24
C GLY A 102 1.08 -6.83 -6.59
N PHE A 103 1.34 -7.45 -7.75
CA PHE A 103 0.54 -8.57 -8.24
C PHE A 103 1.13 -9.92 -7.85
N ASP A 104 0.29 -10.87 -7.47
CA ASP A 104 0.73 -12.27 -7.33
C ASP A 104 0.73 -13.00 -8.68
N GLY A 105 1.11 -14.29 -8.66
CA GLY A 105 1.15 -15.13 -9.86
C GLY A 105 -0.21 -15.37 -10.54
N GLN A 106 -1.32 -15.01 -9.89
CA GLN A 106 -2.68 -15.07 -10.43
C GLN A 106 -3.18 -13.70 -10.90
N ARG A 107 -2.30 -12.69 -10.93
CA ARG A 107 -2.63 -11.29 -11.27
C ARG A 107 -3.62 -10.65 -10.29
N GLN A 108 -3.69 -11.14 -9.06
CA GLN A 108 -4.43 -10.50 -7.98
C GLN A 108 -3.56 -9.39 -7.37
N LEU A 109 -4.12 -8.19 -7.25
CA LEU A 109 -3.42 -7.05 -6.63
C LEU A 109 -3.47 -7.21 -5.11
N HIS A 110 -2.30 -7.12 -4.47
CA HIS A 110 -2.13 -7.15 -3.01
C HIS A 110 -1.59 -5.82 -2.51
N CYS A 111 -2.13 -5.36 -1.38
CA CYS A 111 -1.69 -4.21 -0.59
C CYS A 111 -1.40 -4.68 0.84
N VAL A 112 -0.14 -4.96 1.15
CA VAL A 112 0.28 -5.54 2.43
C VAL A 112 0.85 -4.45 3.33
N LEU A 113 0.13 -4.11 4.39
CA LEU A 113 0.58 -3.17 5.41
C LEU A 113 1.63 -3.86 6.30
N ILE A 114 2.76 -3.18 6.46
CA ILE A 114 3.87 -3.57 7.32
C ILE A 114 4.02 -2.45 8.35
N PRO A 115 3.41 -2.61 9.55
CA PRO A 115 3.47 -1.60 10.60
C PRO A 115 4.92 -1.38 11.05
N LYS A 116 5.30 -0.12 11.24
CA LYS A 116 6.64 0.23 11.75
C LYS A 116 6.87 -0.30 13.17
N SER A 117 5.80 -0.38 13.97
CA SER A 117 5.80 -0.90 15.34
C SER A 117 5.33 -2.35 15.44
N ALA A 118 5.50 -3.14 14.37
CA ALA A 118 5.21 -4.57 14.45
C ALA A 118 5.91 -5.16 15.68
N PRO A 119 5.23 -5.98 16.52
CA PRO A 119 5.76 -6.45 17.80
C PRO A 119 7.11 -7.18 17.70
N ASP A 120 7.47 -7.69 16.52
CA ASP A 120 8.75 -8.35 16.24
C ASP A 120 9.86 -7.38 15.79
N HIS A 121 9.57 -6.08 15.62
CA HIS A 121 10.51 -5.03 15.26
C HIS A 121 11.04 -4.30 16.50
N ALA A 122 11.46 -5.07 17.52
CA ALA A 122 12.40 -4.53 18.49
C ALA A 122 13.68 -4.19 17.72
N ALA A 123 14.00 -2.89 17.61
CA ALA A 123 15.29 -2.45 17.10
C ALA A 123 16.36 -3.10 17.97
N ASN A 124 16.96 -4.18 17.48
CA ASN A 124 18.14 -4.74 18.11
C ASN A 124 19.26 -3.74 17.87
N ASN A 125 19.38 -2.75 18.74
CA ASN A 125 20.54 -1.86 18.85
C ASN A 125 21.77 -2.63 19.37
N GLY A 126 21.87 -3.93 19.08
CA GLY A 126 23.06 -4.72 19.29
C GLY A 126 24.05 -4.34 18.21
N SER A 127 25.09 -3.63 18.64
CA SER A 127 26.33 -3.36 17.93
C SER A 127 26.73 -4.57 17.08
N TRP A 128 26.56 -4.46 15.76
CA TRP A 128 27.13 -5.44 14.85
C TRP A 128 28.62 -5.10 14.71
N GLU A 129 29.48 -5.83 15.41
CA GLU A 129 30.92 -5.82 15.13
C GLU A 129 31.22 -6.90 14.08
N PRO A 130 31.77 -6.54 12.91
CA PRO A 130 32.26 -7.55 11.99
C PRO A 130 33.47 -8.29 12.61
N ALA A 131 33.51 -9.60 12.40
CA ALA A 131 34.68 -10.44 12.68
C ALA A 131 35.80 -10.22 11.66
#